data_AF-A0A8M1KF03-F1
#
_entry.id   AF-A0A8M1KF03-F1
#
_cell.length_a   1.000
_cell.length_b   1.000
_cell.length_c   1.000
_cell.angle_alpha   90.00
_cell.angle_beta   90.00
_cell.angle_gamma   90.00
#
_symmetry.space_group_name_H-M   'P 1'
#
loop_
_entity.id
_entity.type
_entity.pdbx_description
1 polymer ?
#
loop_
_entity_poly.entity_id
_entity_poly.type
_entity_poly.pdbx_seq_one_letter_code
_entity_poly.pdbx_strand_id
1 'polypeptide(L)'
;MTKEFREAVERLQITPNDDEVLYQLQQLFENLKADYKCVSTLKITESLSIENVFEHQDAVEWFEKILSVVSPDASQVYEGTLLKTLRCLKKDHDESHEDSTFLSLPITIDAGHDEVFRVVDGLEAFFQTTKFVDDNWLYCDDCDEKTYMEISFNIQKYPTILTLHLKRFYFDDMKMGYRKNCCPMDIPSTLTYFESCTYDLYGVINHSGVYGSGHYYAYIQSPENNDWFCFNDSHVVKITDKDFLERSKTAYMIVYRKRESSSSSPHQEEDTMETSTEEALETATADEIPKEILNNTATEKGKRHSYLKQSWINWMIPLSLLVMLHLDAVNVGLLVFDFMM
;
A
#
# COMPACT_ATOMS: atom_id res chain seq x y z
N MET A 1 2.28 7.42 7.22
CA MET A 1 0.91 7.99 7.18
C MET A 1 0.70 8.72 5.87
N THR A 2 -0.48 8.61 5.25
CA THR A 2 -0.94 9.55 4.21
C THR A 2 -1.41 10.84 4.88
N LYS A 3 -0.58 11.88 4.86
CA LYS A 3 -0.80 13.14 5.59
C LYS A 3 -2.07 13.85 5.10
N GLU A 4 -2.27 13.87 3.79
CA GLU A 4 -3.36 14.55 3.10
C GLU A 4 -4.73 14.00 3.50
N PHE A 5 -4.84 12.66 3.58
CA PHE A 5 -6.04 11.98 4.04
C PHE A 5 -6.40 12.37 5.48
N ARG A 6 -5.44 12.28 6.40
CA ARG A 6 -5.65 12.63 7.81
C ARG A 6 -6.08 14.09 7.94
N GLU A 7 -5.36 15.00 7.29
CA GLU A 7 -5.66 16.43 7.36
C GLU A 7 -7.03 16.76 6.75
N ALA A 8 -7.45 16.05 5.70
CA ALA A 8 -8.79 16.21 5.13
C ALA A 8 -9.88 15.77 6.11
N VAL A 9 -9.71 14.63 6.79
CA VAL A 9 -10.64 14.16 7.82
C VAL A 9 -10.69 15.14 9.00
N GLU A 10 -9.54 15.64 9.47
CA GLU A 10 -9.44 16.54 10.63
C GLU A 10 -9.99 17.95 10.38
N ARG A 11 -10.05 18.41 9.12
CA ARG A 11 -10.62 19.73 8.78
C ARG A 11 -12.14 19.78 8.93
N LEU A 12 -12.82 18.63 8.96
CA LEU A 12 -14.27 18.57 8.96
C LEU A 12 -14.82 18.90 10.35
N GLN A 13 -15.77 19.83 10.40
CA GLN A 13 -16.48 20.16 11.65
C GLN A 13 -17.69 19.23 11.77
N ILE A 14 -17.51 18.10 12.44
CA ILE A 14 -18.49 17.02 12.53
C ILE A 14 -18.85 16.79 13.98
N THR A 15 -20.14 16.62 14.25
CA THR A 15 -20.67 16.15 15.53
C THR A 15 -21.08 14.67 15.41
N PRO A 16 -21.22 13.93 16.52
CA PRO A 16 -21.68 12.53 16.48
C PRO A 16 -23.01 12.33 15.74
N ASN A 17 -23.85 13.38 15.69
CA ASN A 17 -25.16 13.32 15.04
C ASN A 17 -25.09 13.48 13.51
N ASP A 18 -23.97 13.99 12.98
CA ASP A 18 -23.83 14.27 11.55
C ASP A 18 -23.36 13.01 10.80
N ASP A 19 -22.29 12.39 11.29
CA ASP A 19 -21.72 11.16 10.76
C ASP A 19 -20.90 10.45 11.85
N GLU A 20 -21.46 9.37 12.41
CA GLU A 20 -20.84 8.65 13.52
C GLU A 20 -19.50 8.01 13.12
N VAL A 21 -19.39 7.47 11.90
CA VAL A 21 -18.14 6.82 11.43
C VAL A 21 -17.03 7.85 11.33
N LEU A 22 -17.34 8.99 10.70
CA LEU A 22 -16.35 10.03 10.47
C LEU A 22 -15.95 10.72 11.78
N TYR A 23 -16.91 10.91 12.70
CA TYR A 23 -16.63 11.38 14.05
C TYR A 23 -15.70 10.42 14.81
N GLN A 24 -15.98 9.11 14.82
CA GLN A 24 -15.12 8.14 15.49
C GLN A 24 -13.73 8.05 14.84
N LEU A 25 -13.64 8.25 13.53
CA LEU A 25 -12.37 8.28 12.81
C LEU A 25 -11.51 9.49 13.22
N GLN A 26 -12.12 10.66 13.38
CA GLN A 26 -11.45 11.86 13.92
C GLN A 26 -10.94 11.62 15.34
N GLN A 27 -11.79 11.09 16.23
CA GLN A 27 -11.42 10.77 17.61
C GLN A 27 -10.26 9.77 17.66
N LEU A 28 -10.26 8.78 16.78
CA LEU A 28 -9.18 7.82 16.67
C LEU A 28 -7.87 8.50 16.25
N PHE A 29 -7.87 9.41 15.27
CA PHE A 29 -6.67 10.18 14.92
C PHE A 29 -6.17 11.08 16.05
N GLU A 30 -7.06 11.74 16.78
CA GLU A 30 -6.68 12.54 17.96
C GLU A 30 -6.03 11.67 19.04
N ASN A 31 -6.61 10.51 19.33
CA ASN A 31 -6.06 9.58 20.31
C ASN A 31 -4.72 8.99 19.86
N LEU A 32 -4.54 8.70 18.58
CA LEU A 32 -3.25 8.24 18.03
C LEU A 32 -2.17 9.30 18.09
N LYS A 33 -2.55 10.58 18.13
CA LYS A 33 -1.63 11.70 18.37
C LYS A 33 -1.38 11.98 19.85
N ALA A 34 -2.20 11.43 20.73
CA ALA A 34 -1.95 11.51 22.16
C ALA A 34 -0.91 10.44 22.56
N ASP A 35 -0.13 10.70 23.61
CA ASP A 35 0.94 9.82 24.10
C ASP A 35 0.38 8.58 24.83
N TYR A 36 -0.68 7.98 24.28
CA TYR A 36 -1.25 6.73 24.76
C TYR A 36 -0.39 5.56 24.32
N LYS A 37 -0.17 4.60 25.23
CA LYS A 37 0.58 3.37 24.93
C LYS A 37 -0.10 2.52 23.86
N CYS A 38 -1.43 2.53 23.83
CA CYS A 38 -2.27 1.82 22.88
C CYS A 38 -3.59 2.58 22.75
N VAL A 39 -4.14 2.65 21.54
CA VAL A 39 -5.42 3.30 21.25
C VAL A 39 -6.40 2.23 20.84
N SER A 40 -7.60 2.25 21.42
CA SER A 40 -8.65 1.29 21.07
C SER A 40 -9.41 1.73 19.82
N THR A 41 -9.77 0.76 18.99
CA THR A 41 -10.60 0.94 17.79
C THR A 41 -12.07 0.57 18.00
N LEU A 42 -12.49 0.20 19.22
CA LEU A 42 -13.83 -0.34 19.49
C LEU A 42 -14.96 0.55 18.93
N LYS A 43 -14.88 1.87 19.15
CA LYS A 43 -15.94 2.78 18.73
C LYS A 43 -16.05 2.91 17.21
N ILE A 44 -14.92 2.94 16.50
CA ILE A 44 -14.94 3.00 15.04
C ILE A 44 -15.43 1.68 14.45
N THR A 45 -15.05 0.54 15.04
CA THR A 45 -15.55 -0.77 14.59
C THR A 45 -17.06 -0.91 14.80
N GLU A 46 -17.58 -0.44 15.95
CA GLU A 46 -19.03 -0.39 16.22
C GLU A 46 -19.75 0.51 15.20
N SER A 47 -19.22 1.71 14.92
CA SER A 47 -19.82 2.64 13.95
C SER A 47 -19.87 2.07 12.52
N LEU A 48 -18.93 1.20 12.19
CA LEU A 48 -18.84 0.50 10.90
C LEU A 48 -19.74 -0.75 10.81
N SER A 49 -20.50 -1.02 11.87
CA SER A 49 -21.33 -2.21 12.05
C SER A 49 -20.54 -3.52 12.00
N ILE A 50 -19.32 -3.50 12.54
CA ILE A 50 -18.52 -4.71 12.77
C ILE A 50 -18.97 -5.31 14.10
N GLU A 51 -19.99 -6.17 14.06
CA GLU A 51 -20.57 -6.78 15.27
C GLU A 51 -19.66 -7.84 15.89
N ASN A 52 -18.91 -8.57 15.06
CA ASN A 52 -18.01 -9.62 15.49
C ASN A 52 -16.57 -9.36 15.01
N VAL A 53 -15.78 -8.71 15.85
CA VAL A 53 -14.34 -8.48 15.60
C VAL A 53 -13.52 -9.79 15.54
N PHE A 54 -14.09 -10.93 15.96
CA PHE A 54 -13.48 -12.25 15.84
C PHE A 54 -13.77 -12.93 14.49
N GLU A 55 -14.65 -12.36 13.66
CA GLU A 55 -14.86 -12.81 12.28
C GLU A 55 -13.82 -12.18 11.36
N HIS A 56 -13.13 -13.03 10.62
CA HIS A 56 -12.11 -12.59 9.67
C HIS A 56 -12.75 -11.87 8.49
N GLN A 57 -12.12 -10.78 8.09
CA GLN A 57 -12.58 -9.89 7.05
C GLN A 57 -11.46 -9.66 6.05
N ASP A 58 -11.82 -9.17 4.86
CA ASP A 58 -10.83 -8.78 3.87
C ASP A 58 -10.38 -7.34 4.10
N ALA A 59 -9.06 -7.13 4.29
CA ALA A 59 -8.50 -5.81 4.50
C ALA A 59 -8.78 -4.84 3.33
N VAL A 60 -8.89 -5.34 2.09
CA VAL A 60 -9.22 -4.48 0.94
C VAL A 60 -10.69 -4.07 0.94
N GLU A 61 -11.59 -4.91 1.42
CA GLU A 61 -13.01 -4.58 1.49
C GLU A 61 -13.24 -3.45 2.48
N TRP A 62 -12.62 -3.55 3.66
CA TRP A 62 -12.68 -2.48 4.66
C TRP A 62 -11.96 -1.21 4.22
N PHE A 63 -10.86 -1.34 3.47
CA PHE A 63 -10.23 -0.19 2.81
C PHE A 63 -11.21 0.61 1.97
N GLU A 64 -11.86 -0.07 1.05
CA GLU A 64 -12.76 0.56 0.09
C GLU A 64 -14.03 1.06 0.80
N LYS A 65 -14.54 0.31 1.78
CA LYS A 65 -15.68 0.73 2.60
C LYS A 65 -15.37 2.00 3.38
N ILE A 66 -14.25 2.09 4.09
CA ILE A 66 -13.84 3.32 4.79
C ILE A 66 -13.72 4.49 3.81
N LEU A 67 -13.06 4.27 2.67
CA LEU A 67 -12.89 5.32 1.67
C LEU A 67 -14.20 5.75 1.00
N SER A 68 -15.21 4.89 0.98
CA SER A 68 -16.56 5.22 0.47
C SER A 68 -17.41 6.04 1.44
N VAL A 69 -17.14 5.97 2.75
CA VAL A 69 -17.92 6.67 3.79
C VAL A 69 -17.28 7.98 4.23
N VAL A 70 -15.96 8.13 4.09
CA VAL A 70 -15.27 9.40 4.33
C VAL A 70 -15.58 10.42 3.22
N SER A 71 -15.31 11.70 3.50
CA SER A 71 -15.56 12.76 2.54
C SER A 71 -14.78 12.56 1.23
N PRO A 72 -15.33 12.98 0.07
CA PRO A 72 -14.60 12.93 -1.21
C PRO A 72 -13.25 13.67 -1.16
N ASP A 73 -13.15 14.75 -0.38
CA ASP A 73 -11.88 15.48 -0.17
C ASP A 73 -10.80 14.62 0.50
N ALA A 74 -11.21 13.68 1.37
CA ALA A 74 -10.29 12.74 2.00
C ALA A 74 -9.95 11.58 1.06
N SER A 75 -10.95 10.94 0.44
CA SER A 75 -10.74 9.74 -0.38
C SER A 75 -10.06 10.01 -1.73
N GLN A 76 -10.17 11.23 -2.28
CA GLN A 76 -9.59 11.59 -3.60
C GLN A 76 -8.09 11.31 -3.73
N VAL A 77 -7.33 11.25 -2.62
CA VAL A 77 -5.89 10.99 -2.65
C VAL A 77 -5.56 9.56 -3.08
N TYR A 78 -6.50 8.63 -2.89
CA TYR A 78 -6.40 7.23 -3.33
C TYR A 78 -7.12 6.97 -4.66
N GLU A 79 -7.87 7.96 -5.16
CA GLU A 79 -8.75 7.79 -6.31
C GLU A 79 -8.00 7.97 -7.64
N GLY A 80 -8.05 6.95 -8.48
CA GLY A 80 -7.64 7.01 -9.87
C GLY A 80 -8.79 6.74 -10.83
N THR A 81 -8.57 7.01 -12.12
CA THR A 81 -9.55 6.76 -13.19
C THR A 81 -8.89 5.94 -14.29
N LEU A 82 -9.53 4.85 -14.68
CA LEU A 82 -9.18 4.03 -15.84
C LEU A 82 -10.14 4.37 -16.99
N LEU A 83 -9.61 4.47 -18.20
CA LEU A 83 -10.36 4.34 -19.43
C LEU A 83 -10.37 2.86 -19.82
N LYS A 84 -11.54 2.24 -19.77
CA LYS A 84 -11.78 0.90 -20.28
C LYS A 84 -12.18 1.01 -21.74
N THR A 85 -11.40 0.37 -22.62
CA THR A 85 -11.69 0.31 -24.05
C THR A 85 -12.15 -1.09 -24.40
N LEU A 86 -13.35 -1.21 -24.97
CA LEU A 86 -13.89 -2.45 -25.54
C LEU A 86 -13.86 -2.36 -27.06
N ARG A 87 -13.22 -3.35 -27.70
CA ARG A 87 -13.14 -3.47 -29.14
C ARG A 87 -13.69 -4.82 -29.59
N CYS A 88 -14.71 -4.80 -30.44
CA CYS A 88 -15.13 -6.01 -31.11
C CYS A 88 -14.18 -6.34 -32.26
N LEU A 89 -13.91 -7.63 -32.42
CA LEU A 89 -13.01 -8.10 -33.47
C LEU A 89 -13.75 -8.81 -34.63
N LYS A 90 -15.08 -8.90 -34.55
CA LYS A 90 -15.93 -9.52 -35.59
C LYS A 90 -16.27 -8.57 -36.73
N LYS A 91 -16.57 -7.31 -36.41
CA LYS A 91 -16.88 -6.26 -37.39
C LYS A 91 -16.10 -5.01 -37.03
N ASP A 92 -15.88 -4.17 -38.04
CA ASP A 92 -15.25 -2.87 -37.89
C ASP A 92 -16.32 -1.86 -37.48
N HIS A 93 -16.56 -1.76 -36.18
CA HIS A 93 -17.35 -0.69 -35.57
C HIS A 93 -16.47 0.06 -34.56
N ASP A 94 -16.93 1.23 -34.16
CA ASP A 94 -16.19 2.10 -33.26
C ASP A 94 -15.92 1.39 -31.92
N GLU A 95 -14.79 1.76 -31.31
CA GLU A 95 -14.43 1.30 -29.97
C GLU A 95 -15.37 1.95 -28.94
N SER A 96 -15.80 1.15 -27.95
CA SER A 96 -16.55 1.67 -26.81
C SER A 96 -15.58 2.02 -25.69
N HIS A 97 -15.80 3.18 -25.07
CA HIS A 97 -14.95 3.72 -24.02
C HIS A 97 -15.79 4.01 -22.77
N GLU A 98 -15.34 3.53 -21.62
CA GLU A 98 -16.01 3.70 -20.34
C GLU A 98 -14.98 4.15 -19.29
N ASP A 99 -15.23 5.28 -18.64
CA ASP A 99 -14.44 5.72 -17.49
C ASP A 99 -14.85 4.91 -16.24
N SER A 100 -13.86 4.38 -15.53
CA SER A 100 -14.04 3.61 -14.31
C SER A 100 -13.12 4.13 -13.21
N THR A 101 -13.70 4.58 -12.11
CA THR A 101 -12.95 5.00 -10.92
C THR A 101 -12.47 3.79 -10.13
N PHE A 102 -11.25 3.87 -9.58
CA PHE A 102 -10.69 2.83 -8.71
C PHE A 102 -10.02 3.44 -7.48
N LEU A 103 -10.05 2.67 -6.37
CA LEU A 103 -9.33 2.96 -5.13
C LEU A 103 -8.13 2.01 -4.94
N SER A 104 -8.21 0.82 -5.54
CA SER A 104 -7.14 -0.18 -5.55
C SER A 104 -7.08 -0.86 -6.92
N LEU A 105 -5.87 -1.23 -7.35
CA LEU A 105 -5.69 -2.07 -8.54
C LEU A 105 -5.57 -3.54 -8.11
N PRO A 106 -6.45 -4.44 -8.57
CA PRO A 106 -6.36 -5.85 -8.27
C PRO A 106 -5.30 -6.53 -9.14
N ILE A 107 -4.20 -6.94 -8.53
CA ILE A 107 -3.09 -7.63 -9.19
C ILE A 107 -3.30 -9.14 -9.06
N THR A 108 -3.55 -9.79 -10.19
CA THR A 108 -3.60 -11.25 -10.30
C THR A 108 -2.19 -11.82 -10.15
N ILE A 109 -2.07 -12.94 -9.45
CA ILE A 109 -0.80 -13.63 -9.23
C ILE A 109 -0.84 -14.94 -9.99
N ASP A 110 -0.01 -15.05 -11.02
CA ASP A 110 0.12 -16.21 -11.91
C ASP A 110 1.44 -16.96 -11.70
N ALA A 111 2.04 -16.83 -10.53
CA ALA A 111 3.27 -17.54 -10.16
C ALA A 111 2.99 -18.82 -9.36
N GLY A 112 3.77 -19.86 -9.64
CA GLY A 112 3.83 -21.07 -8.82
C GLY A 112 4.37 -20.80 -7.41
N HIS A 113 4.18 -21.76 -6.50
CA HIS A 113 4.55 -21.60 -5.08
C HIS A 113 6.05 -21.34 -4.83
N ASP A 114 6.93 -21.87 -5.69
CA ASP A 114 8.39 -21.74 -5.58
C ASP A 114 8.96 -20.61 -6.44
N GLU A 115 8.12 -20.00 -7.28
CA GLU A 115 8.49 -18.90 -8.16
C GLU A 115 8.41 -17.57 -7.42
N VAL A 116 9.27 -16.62 -7.80
CA VAL A 116 9.21 -15.26 -7.27
C VAL A 116 8.35 -14.44 -8.23
N PHE A 117 7.22 -13.95 -7.73
CA PHE A 117 6.34 -13.07 -8.49
C PHE A 117 6.85 -11.63 -8.42
N ARG A 118 7.05 -10.97 -9.57
CA ARG A 118 7.45 -9.57 -9.62
C ARG A 118 6.19 -8.72 -9.73
N VAL A 119 6.04 -7.74 -8.83
CA VAL A 119 4.86 -6.86 -8.83
C VAL A 119 4.68 -6.12 -10.16
N VAL A 120 5.79 -5.81 -10.84
CA VAL A 120 5.78 -5.16 -12.16
C VAL A 120 5.14 -6.06 -13.22
N ASP A 121 5.43 -7.36 -13.23
CA ASP A 121 4.84 -8.32 -14.17
C ASP A 121 3.32 -8.40 -14.00
N GLY A 122 2.83 -8.32 -12.75
CA GLY A 122 1.41 -8.25 -12.45
C GLY A 122 0.71 -6.97 -12.94
N LEU A 123 1.42 -5.83 -12.88
CA LEU A 123 0.92 -4.57 -13.46
C LEU A 123 0.89 -4.64 -14.98
N GLU A 124 1.96 -5.16 -15.60
CA GLU A 124 2.01 -5.39 -17.05
C GLU A 124 0.84 -6.25 -17.51
N ALA A 125 0.56 -7.36 -16.82
CA ALA A 125 -0.57 -8.24 -17.11
C ALA A 125 -1.93 -7.53 -16.92
N PHE A 126 -2.08 -6.67 -15.92
CA PHE A 126 -3.33 -5.92 -15.69
C PHE A 126 -3.65 -4.95 -16.84
N PHE A 127 -2.64 -4.24 -17.35
CA PHE A 127 -2.81 -3.26 -18.43
C PHE A 127 -2.68 -3.86 -19.84
N GLN A 128 -2.29 -5.13 -19.95
CA GLN A 128 -2.25 -5.83 -21.23
C GLN A 128 -3.66 -6.01 -21.80
N THR A 129 -3.82 -5.74 -23.10
CA THR A 129 -5.07 -6.03 -23.81
C THR A 129 -5.44 -7.50 -23.69
N THR A 130 -6.58 -7.76 -23.04
CA THR A 130 -7.12 -9.11 -22.85
C THR A 130 -8.06 -9.44 -24.00
N LYS A 131 -7.83 -10.59 -24.63
CA LYS A 131 -8.68 -11.14 -25.69
C LYS A 131 -9.66 -12.15 -25.10
N PHE A 132 -10.94 -11.94 -25.35
CA PHE A 132 -12.03 -12.82 -24.97
C PHE A 132 -12.44 -13.63 -26.19
N VAL A 133 -11.99 -14.89 -26.24
CA VAL A 133 -12.27 -15.86 -27.31
C VAL A 133 -13.03 -17.08 -26.78
N ASP A 134 -13.62 -17.85 -27.70
CA ASP A 134 -14.40 -19.06 -27.44
C ASP A 134 -15.48 -18.92 -26.33
N ASP A 135 -15.45 -19.78 -25.32
CA ASP A 135 -16.47 -19.84 -24.25
C ASP A 135 -16.56 -18.57 -23.41
N ASN A 136 -15.61 -17.64 -23.55
CA ASN A 136 -15.55 -16.35 -22.86
C ASN A 136 -16.02 -15.17 -23.72
N TRP A 137 -16.70 -15.40 -24.85
CA TRP A 137 -17.26 -14.31 -25.67
C TRP A 137 -18.14 -13.35 -24.88
N LEU A 138 -18.02 -12.07 -25.22
CA LEU A 138 -18.74 -10.98 -24.60
C LEU A 138 -19.84 -10.49 -25.56
N TYR A 139 -20.89 -9.88 -25.00
CA TYR A 139 -21.98 -9.35 -25.82
C TYR A 139 -21.58 -8.03 -26.47
N CYS A 140 -21.81 -7.90 -27.78
CA CYS A 140 -21.60 -6.66 -28.51
C CYS A 140 -22.96 -6.09 -28.92
N ASP A 141 -23.25 -4.88 -28.45
CA ASP A 141 -24.53 -4.20 -28.70
C ASP A 141 -24.75 -3.87 -30.18
N ASP A 142 -23.68 -3.52 -30.93
CA ASP A 142 -23.76 -3.23 -32.36
C ASP A 142 -23.95 -4.49 -33.23
N CYS A 143 -23.44 -5.64 -32.77
CA CYS A 143 -23.62 -6.92 -33.46
C CYS A 143 -24.88 -7.67 -33.01
N ASP A 144 -25.47 -7.28 -31.87
CA ASP A 144 -26.60 -7.92 -31.21
C ASP A 144 -26.37 -9.42 -30.94
N GLU A 145 -25.13 -9.79 -30.59
CA GLU A 145 -24.73 -11.16 -30.33
C GLU A 145 -23.46 -11.26 -29.47
N LYS A 146 -23.18 -12.46 -28.94
CA LYS A 146 -21.90 -12.76 -28.32
C LYS A 146 -20.81 -12.89 -29.37
N THR A 147 -19.70 -12.20 -29.15
CA THR A 147 -18.58 -12.15 -30.09
C THR A 147 -17.25 -12.10 -29.35
N TYR A 148 -16.18 -12.37 -30.10
CA TYR A 148 -14.82 -12.23 -29.58
C TYR A 148 -14.44 -10.75 -29.53
N MET A 149 -13.95 -10.32 -28.37
CA MET A 149 -13.70 -8.92 -28.04
C MET A 149 -12.35 -8.74 -27.36
N GLU A 150 -11.79 -7.55 -27.47
CA GLU A 150 -10.63 -7.09 -26.71
C GLU A 150 -11.09 -6.10 -25.65
N ILE A 151 -10.55 -6.24 -24.44
CA ILE A 151 -10.64 -5.24 -23.38
C ILE A 151 -9.23 -4.77 -23.05
N SER A 152 -9.05 -3.46 -22.95
CA SER A 152 -7.83 -2.86 -22.42
C SER A 152 -8.17 -1.77 -21.43
N PHE A 153 -7.24 -1.52 -20.52
CA PHE A 153 -7.34 -0.45 -19.54
C PHE A 153 -6.20 0.53 -19.75
N ASN A 154 -6.47 1.81 -19.59
CA ASN A 154 -5.44 2.84 -19.56
C ASN A 154 -5.73 3.83 -18.44
N ILE A 155 -4.73 4.24 -17.69
CA ILE A 155 -4.95 5.15 -16.56
C ILE A 155 -5.03 6.61 -17.05
N GLN A 156 -6.17 7.25 -16.82
CA GLN A 156 -6.42 8.65 -17.16
C GLN A 156 -6.01 9.58 -16.01
N LYS A 157 -6.45 9.25 -14.79
CA LYS A 157 -6.11 9.96 -13.55
C LYS A 157 -5.27 9.06 -12.66
N TYR A 158 -4.04 9.50 -12.42
CA TYR A 158 -3.11 8.85 -11.50
C TYR A 158 -3.40 9.26 -10.05
N PRO A 159 -3.67 8.31 -9.13
CA PRO A 159 -3.89 8.66 -7.73
C PRO A 159 -2.59 9.16 -7.08
N THR A 160 -2.69 10.05 -6.09
CA THR A 160 -1.53 10.46 -5.29
C THR A 160 -0.95 9.26 -4.53
N ILE A 161 -1.84 8.39 -4.03
CA ILE A 161 -1.52 7.14 -3.37
C ILE A 161 -2.04 5.98 -4.20
N LEU A 162 -1.13 5.21 -4.78
CA LEU A 162 -1.47 4.01 -5.54
C LEU A 162 -1.50 2.80 -4.62
N THR A 163 -2.66 2.17 -4.51
CA THR A 163 -2.86 0.92 -3.75
C THR A 163 -2.96 -0.27 -4.70
N LEU A 164 -2.13 -1.28 -4.48
CA LEU A 164 -2.18 -2.56 -5.19
C LEU A 164 -2.72 -3.63 -4.24
N HIS A 165 -3.84 -4.26 -4.62
CA HIS A 165 -4.38 -5.42 -3.92
C HIS A 165 -3.87 -6.69 -4.60
N LEU A 166 -3.09 -7.49 -3.87
CA LEU A 166 -2.55 -8.74 -4.37
C LEU A 166 -3.57 -9.87 -4.19
N LYS A 167 -4.14 -10.37 -5.29
CA LYS A 167 -5.15 -11.44 -5.27
C LYS A 167 -4.54 -12.80 -4.92
N ARG A 168 -4.11 -12.96 -3.67
CA ARG A 168 -3.48 -14.19 -3.15
C ARG A 168 -4.47 -15.31 -2.94
N PHE A 169 -5.75 -15.02 -2.74
CA PHE A 169 -6.73 -16.07 -2.51
C PHE A 169 -7.35 -16.52 -3.83
N TYR A 170 -7.32 -17.82 -4.06
CA TYR A 170 -7.90 -18.45 -5.24
C TYR A 170 -8.59 -19.76 -4.87
N PHE A 171 -9.55 -20.17 -5.68
CA PHE A 171 -10.18 -21.48 -5.55
C PHE A 171 -9.33 -22.51 -6.30
N ASP A 172 -8.89 -23.56 -5.60
CA ASP A 172 -8.15 -24.67 -6.18
C ASP A 172 -9.14 -25.76 -6.60
N ASP A 173 -9.49 -25.81 -7.88
CA ASP A 173 -10.46 -26.78 -8.43
C ASP A 173 -10.06 -28.23 -8.18
N MET A 174 -8.75 -28.52 -8.20
CA MET A 174 -8.25 -29.88 -8.00
C MET A 174 -8.43 -30.36 -6.55
N LYS A 175 -8.36 -29.43 -5.59
CA LYS A 175 -8.56 -29.71 -4.16
C LYS A 175 -9.91 -29.26 -3.63
N MET A 176 -10.79 -28.74 -4.49
CA MET A 176 -12.14 -28.26 -4.17
C MET A 176 -12.18 -27.32 -2.95
N GLY A 177 -11.30 -26.31 -2.91
CA GLY A 177 -11.26 -25.39 -1.79
C GLY A 177 -10.38 -24.16 -2.00
N TYR A 178 -10.65 -23.10 -1.23
CA TYR A 178 -9.87 -21.87 -1.27
C TYR A 178 -8.48 -22.05 -0.67
N ARG A 179 -7.49 -21.44 -1.32
CA ARG A 179 -6.09 -21.44 -0.91
C ARG A 179 -5.50 -20.05 -1.01
N LYS A 180 -4.37 -19.88 -0.34
CA LYS A 180 -3.54 -18.69 -0.43
C LYS A 180 -2.29 -19.00 -1.26
N ASN A 181 -2.02 -18.17 -2.26
CA ASN A 181 -0.76 -18.15 -2.98
C ASN A 181 0.30 -17.48 -2.09
N CYS A 182 1.19 -18.32 -1.55
CA CYS A 182 2.29 -17.92 -0.69
C CYS A 182 3.62 -17.76 -1.47
N CYS A 183 3.55 -17.57 -2.80
CA CYS A 183 4.73 -17.29 -3.59
C CYS A 183 5.47 -16.07 -3.01
N PRO A 184 6.80 -16.12 -2.92
CA PRO A 184 7.59 -14.93 -2.63
C PRO A 184 7.33 -13.84 -3.67
N MET A 185 7.35 -12.58 -3.24
CA MET A 185 7.21 -11.43 -4.13
C MET A 185 8.43 -10.53 -4.12
N ASP A 186 8.79 -10.05 -5.31
CA ASP A 186 9.73 -8.96 -5.49
C ASP A 186 8.94 -7.64 -5.60
N ILE A 187 9.08 -6.79 -4.57
CA ILE A 187 8.36 -5.52 -4.42
C ILE A 187 9.36 -4.39 -4.66
N PRO A 188 9.27 -3.65 -5.78
CA PRO A 188 10.21 -2.59 -6.07
C PRO A 188 10.03 -1.43 -5.07
N SER A 189 11.13 -0.89 -4.55
CA SER A 189 11.07 0.31 -3.68
C SER A 189 10.61 1.55 -4.44
N THR A 190 10.87 1.62 -5.74
CA THR A 190 10.39 2.67 -6.64
C THR A 190 9.78 2.00 -7.87
N LEU A 191 8.53 2.34 -8.16
CA LEU A 191 7.78 1.86 -9.31
C LEU A 191 7.85 2.90 -10.43
N THR A 192 8.48 2.52 -11.53
CA THR A 192 8.66 3.34 -12.75
C THR A 192 7.88 2.81 -13.95
N TYR A 193 6.89 1.95 -13.71
CA TYR A 193 6.08 1.32 -14.76
C TYR A 193 5.31 2.36 -15.60
N PHE A 194 4.78 3.39 -14.94
CA PHE A 194 4.09 4.48 -15.62
C PHE A 194 5.11 5.52 -16.09
N GLU A 195 5.33 5.62 -17.40
CA GLU A 195 6.37 6.49 -17.99
C GLU A 195 6.30 7.94 -17.50
N SER A 196 5.09 8.45 -17.25
CA SER A 196 4.82 9.82 -16.80
C SER A 196 4.71 9.98 -15.28
N CYS A 197 4.80 8.89 -14.51
CA CYS A 197 4.49 8.89 -13.09
C CYS A 197 5.37 7.89 -12.31
N THR A 198 6.31 8.42 -11.51
CA THR A 198 7.11 7.60 -10.59
C THR A 198 6.43 7.51 -9.24
N TYR A 199 6.46 6.33 -8.64
CA TYR A 199 5.85 6.01 -7.35
C TYR A 199 6.88 5.44 -6.39
N ASP A 200 6.92 5.90 -5.15
CA ASP A 200 7.81 5.40 -4.10
C ASP A 200 7.03 4.57 -3.08
N LEU A 201 7.55 3.39 -2.77
CA LEU A 201 6.95 2.49 -1.80
C LEU A 201 7.02 3.11 -0.41
N TYR A 202 5.88 3.19 0.29
CA TYR A 202 5.87 3.66 1.68
C TYR A 202 5.01 2.81 2.62
N GLY A 203 4.32 1.78 2.10
CA GLY A 203 3.48 0.89 2.89
C GLY A 203 3.37 -0.52 2.30
N VAL A 204 3.44 -1.53 3.16
CA VAL A 204 3.13 -2.93 2.85
C VAL A 204 2.23 -3.47 3.96
N ILE A 205 0.99 -3.80 3.61
CA ILE A 205 0.06 -4.50 4.50
C ILE A 205 0.31 -5.99 4.28
N ASN A 206 0.60 -6.72 5.35
CA ASN A 206 0.84 -8.14 5.32
C ASN A 206 -0.34 -8.89 5.89
N HIS A 207 -0.57 -10.09 5.37
CA HIS A 207 -1.42 -11.11 5.95
C HIS A 207 -0.57 -12.36 6.16
N SER A 208 -0.54 -12.88 7.38
CA SER A 208 0.04 -14.20 7.70
C SER A 208 -1.10 -15.17 8.01
N GLY A 209 -1.00 -16.44 7.59
CA GLY A 209 -2.10 -17.40 7.71
C GLY A 209 -2.68 -17.84 6.36
N VAL A 210 -3.88 -18.40 6.39
CA VAL A 210 -4.56 -19.13 5.30
C VAL A 210 -5.84 -18.41 4.88
N TYR A 211 -6.60 -18.99 3.95
CA TYR A 211 -7.92 -18.46 3.62
C TYR A 211 -8.86 -18.57 4.84
N GLY A 212 -9.58 -17.48 5.14
CA GLY A 212 -10.53 -17.41 6.25
C GLY A 212 -9.92 -17.37 7.65
N SER A 213 -8.58 -17.34 7.79
CA SER A 213 -7.92 -17.14 9.09
C SER A 213 -6.49 -16.64 8.95
N GLY A 214 -6.13 -15.68 9.79
CA GLY A 214 -4.76 -15.19 9.83
C GLY A 214 -4.60 -13.94 10.68
N HIS A 215 -3.47 -13.28 10.49
CA HIS A 215 -3.05 -12.11 11.24
C HIS A 215 -2.50 -11.05 10.30
N TYR A 216 -3.02 -9.83 10.40
CA TYR A 216 -2.57 -8.70 9.62
C TYR A 216 -1.56 -7.85 10.40
N TYR A 217 -0.59 -7.28 9.71
CA TYR A 217 0.38 -6.33 10.27
C TYR A 217 0.93 -5.46 9.14
N ALA A 218 1.54 -4.32 9.45
CA ALA A 218 2.00 -3.37 8.42
C ALA A 218 3.48 -3.01 8.55
N TYR A 219 4.15 -2.89 7.41
CA TYR A 219 5.40 -2.16 7.30
C TYR A 219 5.12 -0.79 6.71
N ILE A 220 5.53 0.28 7.38
CA ILE A 220 5.26 1.65 6.94
C ILE A 220 6.55 2.47 7.05
N GLN A 221 6.84 3.23 6.01
CA GLN A 221 7.91 4.20 6.01
C GLN A 221 7.46 5.53 6.62
N SER A 222 8.31 6.10 7.46
CA SER A 222 8.12 7.46 7.98
C SER A 222 8.45 8.50 6.91
N PRO A 223 7.55 9.46 6.63
CA PRO A 223 7.85 10.55 5.72
C PRO A 223 8.86 11.55 6.30
N GLU A 224 9.11 11.54 7.61
CA GLU A 224 9.99 12.53 8.27
C GLU A 224 11.47 12.20 8.12
N ASN A 225 11.81 10.91 8.19
CA ASN A 225 13.19 10.45 8.25
C ASN A 225 13.46 9.22 7.37
N ASN A 226 12.48 8.76 6.59
CA ASN A 226 12.56 7.60 5.70
C ASN A 226 12.86 6.25 6.42
N ASP A 227 12.75 6.21 7.75
CA ASP A 227 12.87 4.99 8.53
C ASP A 227 11.64 4.10 8.35
N TRP A 228 11.84 2.79 8.38
CA TRP A 228 10.77 1.80 8.32
C TRP A 228 10.38 1.31 9.71
N PHE A 229 9.09 1.04 9.88
CA PHE A 229 8.53 0.54 11.13
C PHE A 229 7.57 -0.62 10.86
N CYS A 230 7.61 -1.62 11.71
CA CYS A 230 6.64 -2.70 11.79
C CYS A 230 5.58 -2.31 12.80
N PHE A 231 4.34 -2.19 12.34
CA PHE A 231 3.14 -1.98 13.16
C PHE A 231 2.43 -3.33 13.27
N ASN A 232 2.56 -3.94 14.45
CA ASN A 232 1.94 -5.21 14.77
C ASN A 232 1.12 -5.02 16.07
N ASP A 233 -0.15 -4.68 15.91
CA ASP A 233 -1.07 -4.32 16.98
C ASP A 233 -0.48 -3.21 17.89
N SER A 234 -0.42 -3.47 19.19
CA SER A 234 0.16 -2.61 20.22
C SER A 234 1.69 -2.52 20.19
N HIS A 235 2.37 -3.23 19.28
CA HIS A 235 3.82 -3.25 19.16
C HIS A 235 4.28 -2.56 17.88
N VAL A 236 5.02 -1.46 18.06
CA VAL A 236 5.68 -0.74 16.96
C VAL A 236 7.18 -0.87 17.12
N VAL A 237 7.85 -1.38 16.09
CA VAL A 237 9.30 -1.63 16.11
C VAL A 237 9.95 -1.01 14.88
N LYS A 238 11.02 -0.24 15.07
CA LYS A 238 11.84 0.26 13.97
C LYS A 238 12.55 -0.91 13.29
N ILE A 239 12.50 -0.93 11.97
CA ILE A 239 13.13 -1.93 11.12
C ILE A 239 14.46 -1.38 10.64
N THR A 240 15.53 -2.15 10.83
CA THR A 240 16.88 -1.79 10.36
C THR A 240 17.24 -2.45 9.04
N ASP A 241 16.59 -3.56 8.72
CA ASP A 241 16.86 -4.38 7.54
C ASP A 241 15.65 -4.36 6.58
N LYS A 242 15.90 -4.11 5.30
CA LYS A 242 14.86 -4.04 4.27
C LYS A 242 14.59 -5.38 3.58
N ASP A 243 15.21 -6.48 4.04
CA ASP A 243 14.96 -7.84 3.58
C ASP A 243 13.46 -8.22 3.55
N PHE A 244 12.61 -7.59 4.37
CA PHE A 244 11.17 -7.82 4.34
C PHE A 244 10.48 -7.45 3.01
N LEU A 245 11.12 -6.60 2.19
CA LEU A 245 10.66 -6.22 0.85
C LEU A 245 11.04 -7.28 -0.20
N GLU A 246 12.17 -7.95 0.01
CA GLU A 246 12.66 -8.99 -0.89
C GLU A 246 11.99 -10.32 -0.58
N ARG A 247 11.34 -10.91 -1.59
CA ARG A 247 10.74 -12.25 -1.49
C ARG A 247 9.67 -12.35 -0.41
N SER A 248 8.89 -11.28 -0.20
CA SER A 248 7.80 -11.26 0.78
C SER A 248 6.72 -12.29 0.42
N LYS A 249 6.43 -13.21 1.35
CA LYS A 249 5.37 -14.22 1.20
C LYS A 249 4.03 -13.77 1.80
N THR A 250 4.04 -12.66 2.53
CA THR A 250 2.92 -12.19 3.35
C THR A 250 2.30 -10.89 2.85
N ALA A 251 2.99 -10.13 2.00
CA ALA A 251 2.46 -8.89 1.44
C ALA A 251 1.09 -9.13 0.80
N TYR A 252 0.07 -8.41 1.23
CA TYR A 252 -1.33 -8.56 0.81
C TYR A 252 -1.82 -7.31 0.08
N MET A 253 -1.46 -6.14 0.59
CA MET A 253 -1.64 -4.87 -0.14
C MET A 253 -0.33 -4.10 -0.13
N ILE A 254 -0.04 -3.42 -1.23
CA ILE A 254 1.15 -2.58 -1.40
C ILE A 254 0.69 -1.16 -1.66
N VAL A 255 1.33 -0.20 -1.01
CA VAL A 255 0.93 1.20 -1.08
C VAL A 255 2.13 2.06 -1.48
N TYR A 256 1.98 2.73 -2.61
CA TYR A 256 2.97 3.64 -3.15
C TYR A 256 2.47 5.08 -3.12
N ARG A 257 3.40 6.02 -2.97
CA ARG A 257 3.14 7.45 -3.06
C ARG A 257 3.75 8.01 -4.33
N LYS A 258 2.96 8.77 -5.08
CA LYS A 258 3.42 9.48 -6.27
C LYS A 258 4.53 10.45 -5.89
N ARG A 259 5.65 10.41 -6.63
CA ARG A 259 6.71 11.40 -6.50
C ARG A 259 6.21 12.72 -7.10
N GLU A 260 6.35 13.80 -6.35
CA GLU A 260 6.06 15.13 -6.89
C GLU A 260 7.05 15.40 -8.03
N SER A 261 6.55 15.73 -9.21
CA SER A 261 7.39 16.24 -10.27
C SER A 261 7.98 17.55 -9.75
N SER A 262 9.30 17.66 -9.70
CA SER A 262 10.00 18.92 -9.46
C SER A 262 9.68 19.87 -10.61
N SER A 263 8.51 20.49 -10.60
CA SER A 263 8.27 21.68 -11.39
C SER A 263 9.17 22.76 -10.81
N SER A 264 10.13 23.17 -11.65
CA SER A 264 10.99 24.32 -11.47
C SER A 264 10.27 25.48 -10.79
N SER A 265 10.90 26.04 -9.77
CA SER A 265 10.52 27.31 -9.15
C SER A 265 10.24 28.40 -10.20
N PRO A 266 9.42 29.42 -9.88
CA PRO A 266 9.18 30.53 -10.81
C PRO A 266 10.51 31.18 -11.17
N HIS A 267 10.82 31.27 -12.46
CA HIS A 267 11.92 32.07 -12.98
C HIS A 267 11.82 33.50 -12.40
N GLN A 268 12.74 33.84 -11.49
CA GLN A 268 13.21 35.20 -11.39
C GLN A 268 14.24 35.37 -12.50
N GLU A 269 13.86 36.16 -13.51
CA GLU A 269 14.82 36.77 -14.43
C GLU A 269 15.75 37.67 -13.59
N GLU A 270 16.98 37.21 -13.37
CA GLU A 270 18.09 38.12 -13.09
C GLU A 270 19.10 38.02 -14.24
N ASP A 271 19.08 39.07 -15.04
CA ASP A 271 20.12 39.55 -15.93
C ASP A 271 21.49 39.49 -15.24
N THR A 272 22.50 38.87 -15.85
CA THR A 272 23.91 39.28 -15.71
C THR A 272 24.83 38.54 -16.70
N MET A 273 25.05 39.22 -17.82
CA MET A 273 26.35 39.55 -18.42
C MET A 273 27.53 38.57 -18.28
N GLU A 274 27.95 38.05 -19.44
CA GLU A 274 29.18 37.30 -19.69
C GLU A 274 30.45 38.00 -19.15
N THR A 275 31.36 37.24 -18.55
CA THR A 275 32.80 37.48 -18.74
C THR A 275 33.57 36.16 -18.66
N SER A 276 34.32 35.90 -19.73
CA SER A 276 35.25 34.79 -19.96
C SER A 276 36.55 34.92 -19.16
N THR A 277 37.09 33.80 -18.67
CA THR A 277 38.54 33.54 -18.61
C THR A 277 38.82 32.04 -18.62
N GLU A 278 39.78 31.64 -19.46
CA GLU A 278 40.37 30.30 -19.65
C GLU A 278 41.46 29.95 -18.60
N GLU A 279 41.96 28.71 -18.73
CA GLU A 279 43.22 28.09 -18.22
C GLU A 279 43.14 27.35 -16.86
N ALA A 280 43.73 26.16 -16.65
CA ALA A 280 44.43 25.19 -17.51
C ALA A 280 44.49 23.83 -16.77
N LEU A 281 44.78 22.79 -17.56
CA LEU A 281 44.97 21.38 -17.25
C LEU A 281 46.33 21.12 -16.57
N GLU A 282 46.40 20.25 -15.55
CA GLU A 282 47.59 19.42 -15.29
C GLU A 282 47.27 18.15 -14.49
N THR A 283 48.05 17.10 -14.78
CA THR A 283 47.78 15.66 -14.63
C THR A 283 48.59 14.96 -13.53
N ALA A 284 48.12 13.77 -13.16
CA ALA A 284 48.85 12.60 -12.63
C ALA A 284 49.16 12.62 -11.09
N THR A 285 49.18 11.52 -10.33
CA THR A 285 49.49 10.09 -10.55
C THR A 285 48.85 9.20 -9.46
N ALA A 286 48.83 7.90 -9.71
CA ALA A 286 48.39 6.80 -8.84
C ALA A 286 49.39 6.48 -7.72
N ASP A 287 48.90 5.80 -6.67
CA ASP A 287 49.55 4.86 -5.72
C ASP A 287 48.64 4.82 -4.46
N GLU A 288 48.33 3.75 -3.73
CA GLU A 288 48.70 2.34 -3.66
C GLU A 288 47.60 1.63 -2.82
N ILE A 289 47.36 0.34 -3.09
CA ILE A 289 46.58 -0.58 -2.23
C ILE A 289 47.56 -1.28 -1.28
N PRO A 290 47.17 -1.59 -0.02
CA PRO A 290 47.27 -3.00 0.37
C PRO A 290 45.99 -3.59 1.00
N LYS A 291 45.71 -4.83 0.58
CA LYS A 291 44.80 -5.81 1.19
C LYS A 291 45.49 -6.50 2.37
N GLU A 292 44.70 -7.09 3.27
CA GLU A 292 44.88 -8.36 4.04
C GLU A 292 44.06 -8.28 5.35
N ILE A 293 43.48 -9.29 6.01
CA ILE A 293 43.21 -10.72 5.80
C ILE A 293 42.13 -11.14 6.83
N LEU A 294 41.41 -12.20 6.49
CA LEU A 294 40.47 -13.07 7.23
C LEU A 294 40.60 -13.24 8.78
N ASN A 295 39.44 -13.57 9.36
CA ASN A 295 39.16 -14.52 10.45
C ASN A 295 39.31 -14.09 11.94
N ASN A 296 38.18 -14.00 12.67
CA ASN A 296 37.65 -15.09 13.53
C ASN A 296 36.76 -14.60 14.70
N THR A 297 35.67 -15.34 14.92
CA THR A 297 35.03 -15.77 16.19
C THR A 297 34.56 -14.74 17.23
N ALA A 298 33.24 -14.78 17.44
CA ALA A 298 32.50 -14.81 18.71
C ALA A 298 33.04 -14.04 19.92
N THR A 299 32.23 -13.11 20.43
CA THR A 299 31.89 -13.04 21.87
C THR A 299 30.68 -12.14 22.08
N GLU A 300 29.74 -12.62 22.90
CA GLU A 300 28.65 -11.85 23.49
C GLU A 300 29.16 -10.57 24.15
N LYS A 301 28.40 -9.46 24.03
CA LYS A 301 28.08 -8.58 25.15
C LYS A 301 27.08 -7.49 24.74
N GLY A 302 25.92 -7.56 25.41
CA GLY A 302 25.09 -6.45 25.84
C GLY A 302 24.90 -5.27 24.90
N LYS A 303 23.75 -5.21 24.23
CA LYS A 303 23.19 -3.93 23.80
C LYS A 303 21.98 -3.58 24.65
N ARG A 304 22.21 -2.52 25.42
CA ARG A 304 21.26 -1.75 26.22
C ARG A 304 19.97 -1.54 25.43
N HIS A 305 18.85 -1.91 26.05
CA HIS A 305 17.54 -1.42 25.64
C HIS A 305 17.54 0.10 25.77
N SER A 306 17.75 0.81 24.66
CA SER A 306 17.43 2.22 24.60
C SER A 306 15.92 2.31 24.37
N TYR A 307 15.18 2.54 25.44
CA TYR A 307 13.83 3.09 25.33
C TYR A 307 13.95 4.40 24.55
N LEU A 308 13.51 4.36 23.28
CA LEU A 308 13.35 5.58 22.50
C LEU A 308 12.25 6.40 23.18
N LYS A 309 12.55 7.65 23.52
CA LYS A 309 11.62 8.57 24.18
C LYS A 309 10.29 8.57 23.43
N GLN A 310 9.22 8.24 24.14
CA GLN A 310 7.86 7.97 23.67
C GLN A 310 7.15 9.12 22.89
N SER A 311 7.75 10.31 22.80
CA SER A 311 7.15 11.53 22.18
C SER A 311 6.90 11.46 20.66
N TRP A 312 7.34 10.42 19.96
CA TRP A 312 7.37 10.35 18.48
C TRP A 312 6.38 9.34 17.89
N ILE A 313 5.74 8.52 18.73
CA ILE A 313 4.70 7.56 18.31
C ILE A 313 3.42 8.29 17.87
N ASN A 314 3.28 9.56 18.26
CA ASN A 314 2.12 10.43 18.06
C ASN A 314 1.87 10.92 16.61
N TRP A 315 2.63 10.49 15.59
CA TRP A 315 2.59 11.11 14.26
C TRP A 315 2.35 10.17 13.08
N MET A 316 2.10 8.86 13.29
CA MET A 316 2.26 7.88 12.19
C MET A 316 1.19 6.78 12.07
N ILE A 317 -0.12 7.06 12.06
CA ILE A 317 -1.12 5.96 11.84
C ILE A 317 -2.34 6.43 11.02
N PRO A 318 -2.39 6.12 9.71
CA PRO A 318 -3.63 5.66 9.08
C PRO A 318 -3.48 4.40 8.20
N LEU A 319 -2.26 4.02 7.78
CA LEU A 319 -2.08 2.74 7.05
C LEU A 319 -2.17 1.55 7.99
N SER A 320 -1.76 1.71 9.24
CA SER A 320 -2.07 0.75 10.28
C SER A 320 -3.50 0.89 10.79
N LEU A 321 -4.30 1.89 10.43
CA LEU A 321 -5.75 1.92 10.75
C LEU A 321 -6.55 0.95 9.89
N LEU A 322 -6.08 0.77 8.66
CA LEU A 322 -6.53 -0.25 7.73
C LEU A 322 -6.17 -1.68 8.15
N VAL A 323 -5.14 -1.78 8.97
CA VAL A 323 -4.70 -3.02 9.62
C VAL A 323 -5.30 -3.14 11.03
N MET A 324 -5.56 -2.04 11.74
CA MET A 324 -6.08 -1.99 13.11
C MET A 324 -7.59 -2.04 13.21
N LEU A 325 -8.34 -1.65 12.17
CA LEU A 325 -9.77 -1.97 12.07
C LEU A 325 -10.04 -3.48 11.96
N HIS A 326 -8.97 -4.28 11.86
CA HIS A 326 -9.01 -5.73 11.89
C HIS A 326 -8.34 -6.37 13.13
N LEU A 327 -7.84 -5.61 14.11
CA LEU A 327 -6.92 -6.17 15.14
C LEU A 327 -7.28 -5.93 16.61
N ASP A 328 -8.39 -5.27 16.95
CA ASP A 328 -8.89 -5.27 18.33
C ASP A 328 -9.81 -6.47 18.61
N ALA A 329 -9.22 -7.65 18.74
CA ALA A 329 -9.89 -8.82 19.35
C ALA A 329 -8.96 -9.70 20.21
N VAL A 330 -7.69 -9.35 20.39
CA VAL A 330 -6.76 -10.14 21.23
C VAL A 330 -5.94 -9.24 22.15
N ASN A 331 -6.57 -8.62 23.16
CA ASN A 331 -6.02 -8.46 24.53
C ASN A 331 -6.88 -7.53 25.40
N VAL A 332 -8.07 -7.99 25.77
CA VAL A 332 -8.68 -7.60 27.06
C VAL A 332 -9.11 -8.88 27.76
N GLY A 333 -8.15 -9.55 28.39
CA GLY A 333 -8.45 -10.83 29.03
C GLY A 333 -7.29 -11.51 29.71
N LEU A 334 -6.37 -10.77 30.36
CA LEU A 334 -5.47 -11.32 31.36
C LEU A 334 -4.76 -10.17 32.09
N LEU A 335 -5.44 -9.58 33.08
CA LEU A 335 -4.82 -8.88 34.21
C LEU A 335 -5.88 -8.51 35.27
N VAL A 336 -6.61 -9.49 35.81
CA VAL A 336 -7.07 -9.49 37.22
C VAL A 336 -7.30 -10.95 37.62
N PHE A 337 -6.34 -11.58 38.29
CA PHE A 337 -6.55 -12.54 39.38
C PHE A 337 -5.17 -12.88 39.94
N ASP A 338 -4.62 -11.97 40.74
CA ASP A 338 -3.62 -12.29 41.74
C ASP A 338 -4.36 -12.59 43.05
N PHE A 339 -3.94 -13.66 43.74
CA PHE A 339 -4.17 -13.92 45.16
C PHE A 339 -5.61 -13.88 45.71
N MET A 340 -6.23 -15.06 45.88
CA MET A 340 -6.76 -15.52 47.18
C MET A 340 -7.32 -16.96 47.07
N MET A 341 -6.78 -17.81 47.95
CA MET A 341 -7.06 -19.24 48.25
C MET A 341 -6.49 -20.30 47.32
#